data_AF-A0A499UCR1-F1
#
_entry.id   AF-A0A499UCR1-F1
#
_cell.length_a   1.000
_cell.length_b   1.000
_cell.length_c   1.000
_cell.angle_alpha   90.00
_cell.angle_beta   90.00
_cell.angle_gamma   90.00
#
_symmetry.space_group_name_H-M   'P 1'
#
loop_
_entity.id
_entity.type
_entity.pdbx_description
1 polymer ?
#
loop_
_entity_poly.entity_id
_entity_poly.type
_entity_poly.pdbx_seq_one_letter_code
_entity_poly.pdbx_strand_id
1 'polypeptide(L)' 'MWVVHGDAHGRRLEERVDALTEREAFGRYAEPWEVATVIAFLASGYSSYMTGETVSVSGQHA' A
#
# COMPACT_ATOMS: atom_id res chain seq x y z
N MET A 1 -36.84 -8.81 -3.41
CA MET A 1 -36.04 -7.68 -3.92
C MET A 1 -35.37 -7.03 -2.73
N TRP A 2 -34.18 -7.51 -2.36
CA TRP A 2 -33.42 -6.93 -1.26
C TRP A 2 -32.62 -5.76 -1.82
N VAL A 3 -33.01 -4.54 -1.46
CA VAL A 3 -32.13 -3.37 -1.59
C VAL A 3 -31.04 -3.57 -0.55
N VAL A 4 -29.82 -3.91 -1.01
CA VAL A 4 -28.64 -3.91 -0.16
C VAL A 4 -28.43 -2.48 0.35
N HIS A 5 -28.80 -2.26 1.61
CA HIS A 5 -28.49 -1.02 2.32
C HIS A 5 -27.01 -1.11 2.75
N GLY A 6 -26.09 -0.83 1.83
CA GLY A 6 -24.67 -0.88 2.13
C GLY A 6 -23.80 -0.46 0.96
N ASP A 7 -23.44 0.82 0.87
CA ASP A 7 -22.39 1.27 -0.05
C ASP A 7 -21.59 2.50 0.41
N ALA A 8 -21.86 3.08 1.59
CA ALA A 8 -21.10 4.24 2.07
C ALA A 8 -19.62 3.89 2.37
N HIS A 9 -19.35 2.67 2.87
CA HIS A 9 -17.99 2.22 3.17
C HIS A 9 -17.18 1.90 1.89
N GLY A 10 -17.84 1.33 0.87
CA GLY A 10 -17.20 1.03 -0.42
C GLY A 10 -16.80 2.32 -1.16
N ARG A 11 -17.75 3.27 -1.27
CA ARG A 11 -17.49 4.57 -1.91
C ARG A 11 -16.37 5.35 -1.23
N ARG A 12 -16.36 5.38 0.12
CA ARG A 12 -15.27 6.03 0.87
C ARG A 12 -13.92 5.33 0.68
N LEU A 13 -13.89 4.02 0.48
CA LEU A 13 -12.65 3.30 0.20
C LEU A 13 -12.12 3.67 -1.18
N GLU A 14 -12.99 3.66 -2.19
CA GLU A 14 -12.66 4.07 -3.56
C GLU A 14 -12.12 5.51 -3.59
N GLU A 15 -12.85 6.47 -2.99
CA GLU A 15 -12.40 7.87 -2.87
C GLU A 15 -11.03 7.99 -2.18
N ARG A 16 -10.76 7.16 -1.16
CA ARG A 16 -9.47 7.18 -0.46
C ARG A 16 -8.35 6.53 -1.26
N VAL A 17 -8.63 5.48 -2.02
CA VAL A 17 -7.64 4.83 -2.88
C VAL A 17 -7.29 5.73 -4.06
N ASP A 18 -8.29 6.39 -4.65
CA ASP A 18 -8.09 7.34 -5.76
C ASP A 18 -7.26 8.54 -5.29
N ALA A 19 -7.62 9.16 -4.17
CA ALA A 19 -6.87 10.28 -3.60
C ALA A 19 -5.43 9.93 -3.18
N LEU A 20 -5.15 8.68 -2.83
CA LEU A 20 -3.78 8.20 -2.59
C LEU A 20 -3.04 7.95 -3.89
N THR A 21 -3.71 7.36 -4.88
CA THR A 21 -3.15 7.07 -6.21
C THR A 21 -2.71 8.32 -6.95
N GLU A 22 -3.46 9.42 -6.85
CA GLU A 22 -3.09 10.73 -7.40
C GLU A 22 -1.77 11.28 -6.84
N ARG A 23 -1.41 10.89 -5.61
CA ARG A 23 -0.23 11.40 -4.90
C ARG A 23 0.99 10.50 -5.05
N GLU A 24 0.83 9.30 -5.60
CA GLU A 24 1.93 8.37 -5.86
C GLU A 24 2.72 8.81 -7.10
N ALA A 25 4.06 8.81 -7.02
CA ALA A 25 4.92 9.22 -8.13
C ALA A 25 4.71 8.41 -9.43
N PHE A 26 4.21 7.17 -9.31
CA PHE A 26 3.94 6.29 -10.44
C PHE A 26 2.48 6.28 -10.89
N GLY A 27 1.60 7.10 -10.29
CA GLY A 27 0.17 7.16 -10.62
C GLY A 27 -0.59 5.85 -10.37
N ARG A 28 -0.01 4.96 -9.56
CA ARG A 28 -0.61 3.70 -9.10
C ARG A 28 -0.15 3.43 -7.68
N TYR A 29 -0.96 2.68 -6.94
CA TYR A 29 -0.52 2.11 -5.67
C TYR A 29 0.55 1.02 -5.89
N ALA A 30 1.32 0.74 -4.84
CA ALA A 30 2.27 -0.37 -4.84
C ALA A 30 1.52 -1.70 -4.97
N GLU A 31 1.97 -2.54 -5.88
CA GLU A 31 1.39 -3.85 -6.10
C GLU A 31 1.83 -4.82 -4.99
N PRO A 32 1.00 -5.82 -4.63
CA PRO A 32 1.31 -6.71 -3.49
C PRO A 32 2.67 -7.40 -3.57
N TRP A 33 3.16 -7.73 -4.77
CA TRP A 33 4.47 -8.35 -4.95
C TRP A 33 5.64 -7.39 -4.69
N GLU A 34 5.45 -6.09 -4.89
CA GLU A 34 6.45 -5.06 -4.61
C GLU A 34 6.68 -4.96 -3.10
N VAL A 35 5.60 -5.02 -2.31
CA VAL A 35 5.67 -5.11 -0.85
C VAL A 35 6.27 -6.45 -0.41
N ALA A 36 5.86 -7.56 -1.02
CA ALA A 36 6.40 -8.89 -0.70
C ALA A 36 7.92 -8.97 -0.91
N THR A 37 8.45 -8.27 -1.91
CA THR A 37 9.90 -8.21 -2.17
C THR A 37 10.64 -7.54 -1.01
N VAL A 38 10.09 -6.45 -0.45
CA VAL A 38 10.67 -5.78 0.72
C VAL A 38 10.60 -6.68 1.95
N ILE A 39 9.49 -7.38 2.16
CA ILE A 39 9.36 -8.36 3.26
C ILE A 39 10.41 -9.46 3.11
N ALA A 40 10.59 -10.01 1.89
CA ALA A 40 11.59 -11.04 1.62
C ALA A 40 13.02 -10.54 1.89
N PHE A 41 13.34 -9.30 1.52
CA PHE A 41 14.62 -8.66 1.86
C PHE A 41 14.80 -8.56 3.38
N LEU A 42 13.80 -8.04 4.10
CA LEU A 42 13.87 -7.87 5.56
C LEU A 42 13.97 -9.20 6.33
N ALA A 43 13.40 -10.27 5.78
CA ALA A 43 13.49 -11.62 6.35
C ALA A 43 14.79 -12.34 6.00
N SER A 44 15.60 -11.79 5.09
CA SER A 44 16.85 -12.40 4.64
C SER A 44 18.04 -12.01 5.53
N GLY A 45 19.20 -12.63 5.28
CA GLY A 45 20.46 -12.22 5.93
C GLY A 45 20.98 -10.84 5.50
N TYR A 46 20.48 -10.26 4.40
CA TYR A 46 20.93 -8.96 3.90
C TYR A 46 20.56 -7.79 4.83
N SER A 47 19.47 -7.93 5.58
CA SER A 47 18.98 -6.97 6.57
C SER A 47 19.40 -7.33 8.00
N SER A 48 20.39 -8.20 8.19
CA SER A 48 20.77 -8.71 9.53
C SER A 48 21.14 -7.63 10.55
N TYR A 49 21.49 -6.42 10.10
CA TYR A 49 21.79 -5.27 10.95
C TYR A 49 20.71 -4.17 10.93
N MET A 50 19.58 -4.40 10.27
CA MET A 50 18.43 -3.47 10.26
C MET A 50 17.39 -3.93 11.27
N THR A 51 17.15 -3.14 12.31
CA THR A 51 16.17 -3.44 13.38
C THR A 51 15.54 -2.16 13.89
N GLY A 52 14.25 -2.21 14.22
CA GLY A 52 13.49 -1.04 14.69
C GLY A 52 13.14 -0.01 13.61
N GLU A 53 13.57 -0.22 12.37
CA GLU A 53 13.35 0.71 11.27
C GLU A 53 11.98 0.54 10.62
N THR A 54 11.38 1.67 10.20
CA THR A 54 10.15 1.69 9.39
C THR A 54 10.52 1.95 7.94
N VAL A 55 10.34 0.95 7.08
CA VAL A 55 10.63 1.07 5.64
C VAL A 55 9.35 1.47 4.89
N SER A 56 9.36 2.65 4.27
CA SER A 56 8.27 3.12 3.41
C SER A 56 8.30 2.40 2.06
N VAL A 57 7.22 1.69 1.72
CA VAL A 57 7.02 1.07 0.39
C VAL A 57 5.97 1.85 -0.39
N SER A 58 6.33 3.08 -0.75
CA SER A 58 5.48 4.02 -1.49
C SER A 58 6.36 4.94 -2.33
N GLY A 59 5.85 5.38 -3.49
CA GLY A 59 6.47 6.39 -4.33
C GLY A 59 6.19 7.83 -3.88
N GLN A 60 5.45 8.05 -2.79
CA GLN A 60 5.08 9.40 -2.30
C GLN A 60 6.27 10.21 -1.75
N HIS A 61 7.39 9.57 -1.42
CA HIS A 61 8.57 10.23 -0.82
C HIS A 61 9.79 10.24 -1.77
N ALA A 62 9.59 10.00 -3.07
CA ALA A 62 10.67 10.03 -4.06
C ALA A 62 11.22 11.44 -4.31
#